data_AF-A0A0W0VEJ6-F1
#
_entry.id   AF-A0A0W0VEJ6-F1
#
_cell.length_a   1.000
_cell.length_b   1.000
_cell.length_c   1.000
_cell.angle_alpha   90.00
_cell.angle_beta   90.00
_cell.angle_gamma   90.00
#
_symmetry.space_group_name_H-M   'P 1'
#
loop_
_entity.id
_entity.type
_entity.pdbx_description
1 polymer ?
#
loop_
_entity_poly.entity_id
_entity_poly.type
_entity_poly.pdbx_seq_one_letter_code
_entity_poly.pdbx_strand_id
1 'polypeptide(L)'
;MPLKFKWASVEVRDSYDNINHNTFLLTLRLTFGGLDKTGEPDIHDRMLDRIPRHIANLNNGDGIPSEKGIINTGRTVLIKDNIWFFNADGTPSVAQGFQSCTFEHPCIGLAQTQIDTINALSPNANFYLSSGTYNNPAVGTGFTFYNGQNIFGRTSNFALSANGLDRPLINDSLLLDGNNNIENIRVNGQTIRILNTGLDSIPLQVGVLINPLSTGIINISNTEISSTSSTGNVIGFASNSVTSSTLINLNNSAVIASITNLPVMPSLTIAIGAGNLHNGVFNIIDSTISASASDTANNGNIVIGVVNNEQGTINIASSLITSNLNNGNLSAAILNNASLGLGLGIINITESTISATGNGAGLVVGSLNQANNLFGVSGAININQSTISVLSNNGGGTVIGVNNGGSGTTSIVNSSINGSADSGSLFGIVNSDPASTVNYQNTTISLNPSGTAVATPTANGGTLNDNGGNQCFVNGALVPC
;
A
#
# COMPACT_ATOMS: atom_id res chain seq x y z
N MET A 1 44.40 -3.94 -23.45
CA MET A 1 45.40 -4.98 -23.11
C MET A 1 46.70 -4.66 -23.86
N PRO A 2 47.86 -4.50 -23.19
CA PRO A 2 49.11 -4.19 -23.86
C PRO A 2 49.69 -5.43 -24.56
N LEU A 3 50.06 -5.30 -25.82
CA LEU A 3 50.93 -6.26 -26.51
C LEU A 3 52.36 -6.02 -26.00
N LYS A 4 52.92 -7.01 -25.31
CA LYS A 4 54.28 -6.96 -24.75
C LYS A 4 55.22 -7.80 -25.61
N PHE A 5 56.11 -7.13 -26.33
CA PHE A 5 57.32 -7.74 -26.90
C PHE A 5 58.48 -7.56 -25.89
N LYS A 6 59.48 -8.45 -25.89
CA LYS A 6 60.59 -8.41 -24.91
C LYS A 6 61.30 -7.04 -24.83
N TRP A 7 61.32 -6.30 -25.93
CA TRP A 7 62.02 -5.02 -26.10
C TRP A 7 61.07 -3.83 -26.37
N ALA A 8 59.76 -4.09 -26.51
CA ALA A 8 58.78 -3.04 -26.79
C ALA A 8 57.42 -3.31 -26.16
N SER A 9 56.76 -2.26 -25.68
CA SER A 9 55.35 -2.35 -25.31
C SER A 9 54.56 -1.25 -25.98
N VAL A 10 53.42 -1.63 -26.54
CA VAL A 10 52.41 -0.70 -27.05
C VAL A 10 51.26 -0.67 -26.08
N GLU A 11 50.90 0.54 -25.66
CA GLU A 11 49.80 0.78 -24.74
C GLU A 11 48.86 1.82 -25.33
N VAL A 12 47.57 1.49 -25.32
CA VAL A 12 46.49 2.40 -25.68
C VAL A 12 45.70 2.67 -24.42
N ARG A 13 45.49 3.95 -24.10
CA ARG A 13 44.62 4.39 -23.02
C ARG A 13 43.56 5.32 -23.59
N ASP A 14 42.35 5.14 -23.11
CA ASP A 14 41.25 6.07 -23.32
C ASP A 14 40.82 6.57 -21.95
N SER A 15 40.65 7.87 -21.80
CA SER A 15 40.15 8.49 -20.58
C SER A 15 39.11 9.54 -20.92
N TYR A 16 37.96 9.44 -20.29
CA TYR A 16 36.89 10.43 -20.39
C TYR A 16 36.89 11.32 -19.15
N ASP A 17 36.88 12.64 -19.33
CA ASP A 17 36.53 13.59 -18.27
C ASP A 17 35.42 14.55 -18.76
N ASN A 18 34.66 15.11 -17.81
CA ASN A 18 33.48 15.95 -18.06
C ASN A 18 33.79 17.34 -18.66
N ILE A 19 35.07 17.70 -18.80
CA ILE A 19 35.56 18.99 -19.28
C ILE A 19 36.20 18.84 -20.68
N ASN A 20 36.99 17.78 -20.90
CA ASN A 20 37.83 17.61 -22.09
C ASN A 20 37.33 16.56 -23.09
N HIS A 21 36.22 15.85 -22.79
CA HIS A 21 35.75 14.70 -23.58
C HIS A 21 36.83 13.60 -23.72
N ASN A 22 36.55 12.54 -24.51
CA ASN A 22 37.45 11.39 -24.67
C ASN A 22 38.87 11.82 -25.08
N THR A 23 39.85 11.51 -24.24
CA THR A 23 41.28 11.66 -24.52
C THR A 23 41.88 10.29 -24.84
N PHE A 24 42.35 10.14 -26.08
CA PHE A 24 43.02 8.94 -26.55
C PHE A 24 44.54 9.10 -26.49
N LEU A 25 45.23 8.18 -25.81
CA LEU A 25 46.69 8.16 -25.69
C LEU A 25 47.24 6.85 -26.27
N LEU A 26 48.15 6.98 -27.24
CA LEU A 26 48.99 5.88 -27.72
C LEU A 26 50.40 6.04 -27.17
N THR A 27 50.89 5.04 -26.45
CA THR A 27 52.25 4.98 -25.91
C THR A 27 53.02 3.85 -26.56
N LEU A 28 54.17 4.19 -27.17
CA LEU A 28 55.18 3.23 -27.59
C LEU A 28 56.35 3.30 -26.63
N ARG A 29 56.72 2.17 -26.05
CA ARG A 29 57.89 2.04 -25.19
C ARG A 29 58.90 1.11 -25.85
N LEU A 30 60.16 1.52 -25.82
CA LEU A 30 61.31 0.70 -26.21
C LEU A 30 62.20 0.51 -24.98
N THR A 31 62.70 -0.71 -24.76
CA THR A 31 63.62 -1.03 -23.66
C THR A 31 64.89 -1.63 -24.24
N PHE A 32 66.02 -0.97 -24.03
CA PHE A 32 67.33 -1.40 -24.50
C PHE A 32 68.16 -1.94 -23.33
N GLY A 33 68.76 -3.13 -23.50
CA GLY A 33 69.64 -3.74 -22.49
C GLY A 33 68.96 -4.53 -21.36
N GLY A 34 67.78 -5.13 -21.61
CA GLY A 34 66.99 -5.81 -20.57
C GLY A 34 67.60 -7.10 -19.99
N LEU A 35 67.35 -7.33 -18.70
CA LEU A 35 67.54 -8.63 -18.01
C LEU A 35 66.52 -9.66 -18.53
N ASP A 36 66.88 -10.95 -18.51
CA ASP A 36 66.03 -12.02 -19.04
C ASP A 36 64.79 -12.22 -18.15
N LYS A 37 63.60 -11.93 -18.70
CA LYS A 37 62.32 -11.94 -17.99
C LYS A 37 61.63 -13.31 -18.05
N THR A 38 62.39 -14.39 -17.99
CA THR A 38 61.88 -15.77 -18.11
C THR A 38 61.37 -16.35 -16.77
N GLY A 39 61.55 -15.63 -15.65
CA GLY A 39 61.09 -16.01 -14.31
C GLY A 39 59.92 -15.17 -13.76
N GLU A 40 59.50 -15.51 -12.54
CA GLU A 40 58.59 -14.69 -11.72
C GLU A 40 59.18 -13.27 -11.55
N PRO A 41 58.37 -12.21 -11.72
CA PRO A 41 58.86 -10.84 -11.69
C PRO A 41 59.43 -10.48 -10.31
N ASP A 42 60.73 -10.21 -10.24
CA ASP A 42 61.41 -9.73 -9.02
C ASP A 42 61.56 -8.20 -9.03
N ILE A 43 61.86 -7.60 -7.88
CA ILE A 43 62.03 -6.15 -7.70
C ILE A 43 63.12 -5.57 -8.62
N HIS A 44 64.13 -6.37 -8.98
CA HIS A 44 65.17 -6.02 -9.93
C HIS A 44 64.61 -5.80 -11.35
N ASP A 45 63.56 -6.54 -11.74
CA ASP A 45 62.88 -6.38 -13.04
C ASP A 45 61.97 -5.14 -13.09
N ARG A 46 61.61 -4.62 -11.91
CA ARG A 46 60.75 -3.45 -11.72
C ARG A 46 61.51 -2.14 -11.58
N MET A 47 62.85 -2.16 -11.53
CA MET A 47 63.66 -0.93 -11.53
C MET A 47 63.49 -0.11 -12.81
N LEU A 48 63.09 -0.76 -13.90
CA LEU A 48 62.78 -0.12 -15.17
C LEU A 48 61.28 0.15 -15.33
N ASP A 49 60.43 -0.14 -14.34
CA ASP A 49 59.02 0.20 -14.43
C ASP A 49 58.85 1.71 -14.45
N ARG A 50 57.86 2.16 -15.23
CA ARG A 50 57.48 3.56 -15.23
C ARG A 50 56.98 3.90 -13.83
N ILE A 51 57.43 5.02 -13.27
CA ILE A 51 56.76 5.59 -12.11
C ILE A 51 55.40 6.13 -12.61
N PRO A 52 54.26 5.54 -12.21
CA PRO A 52 52.96 6.05 -12.61
C PRO A 52 52.79 7.44 -12.00
N ARG A 53 52.80 8.48 -12.85
CA ARG A 53 52.59 9.87 -12.44
C ARG A 53 51.67 10.55 -13.44
N HIS A 54 50.76 11.37 -12.92
CA HIS A 54 49.93 12.27 -13.71
C HIS A 54 50.74 13.53 -14.03
N ILE A 55 51.27 13.62 -15.25
CA ILE A 55 52.24 14.68 -15.64
C ILE A 55 51.57 16.04 -15.89
N ALA A 56 50.23 16.08 -15.99
CA ALA A 56 49.47 17.29 -16.30
C ALA A 56 49.18 18.18 -15.07
N ASN A 57 49.43 17.72 -13.83
CA ASN A 57 49.17 18.48 -12.60
C ASN A 57 50.44 18.68 -11.75
N LEU A 58 51.57 18.99 -12.40
CA LEU A 58 52.86 19.17 -11.71
C LEU A 58 52.85 20.32 -10.67
N ASN A 59 51.91 21.27 -10.79
CA ASN A 59 51.86 22.47 -9.96
C ASN A 59 50.99 22.32 -8.69
N ASN A 60 50.17 21.27 -8.57
CA ASN A 60 49.13 21.21 -7.53
C ASN A 60 49.36 20.15 -6.43
N GLY A 61 50.45 19.37 -6.50
CA GLY A 61 50.84 18.50 -5.38
C GLY A 61 49.82 17.42 -4.99
N ASP A 62 48.97 16.97 -5.90
CA ASP A 62 48.00 15.92 -5.60
C ASP A 62 48.66 14.54 -5.52
N GLY A 63 48.25 13.78 -4.50
CA GLY A 63 48.80 12.49 -4.12
C GLY A 63 48.77 11.43 -5.23
N ILE A 64 49.59 10.39 -5.03
CA ILE A 64 49.59 9.18 -5.85
C ILE A 64 48.14 8.70 -6.01
N PRO A 65 47.58 8.64 -7.23
CA PRO A 65 46.26 8.05 -7.41
C PRO A 65 46.38 6.61 -6.94
N SER A 66 45.65 6.26 -5.87
CA SER A 66 45.43 4.86 -5.57
C SER A 66 44.64 4.30 -6.74
N GLU A 67 45.24 3.43 -7.55
CA GLU A 67 44.48 2.50 -8.37
C GLU A 67 43.65 1.67 -7.39
N LYS A 68 42.41 2.08 -7.13
CA LYS A 68 41.40 1.14 -6.72
C LYS A 68 41.17 0.27 -7.94
N GLY A 69 41.88 -0.85 -8.00
CA GLY A 69 41.54 -1.91 -8.92
C GLY A 69 40.04 -2.14 -8.80
N ILE A 70 39.35 -2.16 -9.94
CA ILE A 70 37.97 -2.64 -9.99
C ILE A 70 38.07 -4.10 -9.54
N ILE A 71 37.87 -4.34 -8.25
CA ILE A 71 37.61 -5.67 -7.75
C ILE A 71 36.33 -6.05 -8.47
N ASN A 72 36.42 -7.03 -9.35
CA ASN A 72 35.26 -7.63 -9.98
C ASN A 72 34.44 -8.28 -8.86
N THR A 73 33.56 -7.51 -8.22
CA THR A 73 32.66 -7.96 -7.14
C THR A 73 31.55 -8.86 -7.67
N GLY A 74 31.77 -9.53 -8.81
CA GLY A 74 30.76 -10.23 -9.57
C GLY A 74 30.08 -9.34 -10.60
N ARG A 75 29.29 -9.97 -11.46
CA ARG A 75 28.50 -9.33 -12.51
C ARG A 75 27.58 -8.27 -11.89
N THR A 76 27.88 -7.00 -12.12
CA THR A 76 26.93 -5.90 -11.88
C THR A 76 25.78 -6.07 -12.86
N VAL A 77 24.68 -6.69 -12.41
CA VAL A 77 23.45 -6.81 -13.18
C VAL A 77 22.68 -5.51 -13.00
N LEU A 78 22.25 -4.90 -14.11
CA LEU A 78 21.35 -3.76 -14.08
C LEU A 78 20.03 -4.20 -13.44
N ILE A 79 19.72 -3.65 -12.27
CA ILE A 79 18.51 -4.02 -11.52
C ILE A 79 17.31 -3.19 -11.99
N LYS A 80 17.52 -1.91 -12.33
CA LYS A 80 16.50 -0.99 -12.85
C LYS A 80 17.14 0.03 -13.79
N ASP A 81 16.41 0.42 -14.83
CA ASP A 81 16.71 1.52 -15.74
C ASP A 81 15.63 2.62 -15.67
N ASN A 82 15.73 3.63 -16.52
CA ASN A 82 14.75 4.72 -16.62
C ASN A 82 14.42 5.38 -15.27
N ILE A 83 15.46 5.73 -14.51
CA ILE A 83 15.31 6.29 -13.16
C ILE A 83 15.40 7.81 -13.22
N TRP A 84 14.44 8.47 -12.57
CA TRP A 84 14.40 9.92 -12.38
C TRP A 84 14.51 10.22 -10.89
N PHE A 85 15.48 11.05 -10.51
CA PHE A 85 15.85 11.31 -9.11
C PHE A 85 15.27 12.63 -8.62
N PHE A 86 14.65 12.59 -7.43
CA PHE A 86 14.01 13.76 -6.84
C PHE A 86 14.46 13.95 -5.40
N ASN A 87 14.89 15.16 -5.08
CA ASN A 87 15.09 15.64 -3.72
C ASN A 87 13.82 16.31 -3.20
N ALA A 88 13.52 16.07 -1.92
CA ALA A 88 12.41 16.72 -1.25
C ALA A 88 12.70 18.22 -1.00
N ASP A 89 11.64 18.94 -0.61
CA ASP A 89 11.66 20.31 -0.08
C ASP A 89 12.21 21.40 -1.03
N GLY A 90 11.32 22.32 -1.41
CA GLY A 90 11.61 23.45 -2.29
C GLY A 90 10.59 23.60 -3.42
N THR A 91 10.74 24.62 -4.25
CA THR A 91 9.88 24.82 -5.41
C THR A 91 10.19 23.75 -6.46
N PRO A 92 9.17 23.04 -6.99
CA PRO A 92 9.42 22.01 -7.99
C PRO A 92 10.19 22.53 -9.20
N SER A 93 11.30 21.86 -9.54
CA SER A 93 12.13 22.24 -10.69
C SER A 93 11.49 21.77 -12.01
N VAL A 94 11.77 22.46 -13.12
CA VAL A 94 11.24 22.02 -14.41
C VAL A 94 12.07 20.83 -14.93
N ALA A 95 11.40 19.76 -15.35
CA ALA A 95 12.04 18.69 -16.12
C ALA A 95 12.17 19.13 -17.59
N GLN A 96 13.39 19.30 -18.09
CA GLN A 96 13.70 19.75 -19.46
C GLN A 96 14.51 18.68 -20.22
N GLY A 97 13.91 17.53 -20.49
CA GLY A 97 14.56 16.43 -21.21
C GLY A 97 15.38 15.50 -20.32
N PHE A 98 16.10 14.56 -20.94
CA PHE A 98 16.84 13.48 -20.27
C PHE A 98 18.04 13.92 -19.40
N GLN A 99 18.46 15.18 -19.51
CA GLN A 99 19.52 15.73 -18.65
C GLN A 99 18.97 16.23 -17.30
N SER A 100 17.65 16.27 -17.13
CA SER A 100 16.99 16.69 -15.89
C SER A 100 16.78 15.51 -14.95
N CYS A 101 16.75 15.79 -13.65
CA CYS A 101 16.49 14.81 -12.59
C CYS A 101 17.44 13.60 -12.63
N THR A 102 18.72 13.85 -12.92
CA THR A 102 19.78 12.82 -12.87
C THR A 102 20.23 12.60 -11.43
N PHE A 103 21.03 11.56 -11.18
CA PHE A 103 21.56 11.32 -9.84
C PHE A 103 22.44 12.49 -9.36
N GLU A 104 23.26 13.04 -10.25
CA GLU A 104 24.15 14.17 -9.95
C GLU A 104 23.38 15.50 -9.83
N HIS A 105 22.24 15.61 -10.50
CA HIS A 105 21.39 16.80 -10.53
C HIS A 105 19.91 16.40 -10.36
N PRO A 106 19.51 15.94 -9.15
CA PRO A 106 18.14 15.52 -8.89
C PRO A 106 17.20 16.71 -8.99
N CYS A 107 15.97 16.46 -9.42
CA CYS A 107 14.93 17.48 -9.42
C CYS A 107 14.51 17.81 -7.99
N ILE A 108 14.15 19.06 -7.74
CA ILE A 108 13.64 19.48 -6.43
C ILE A 108 12.11 19.35 -6.48
N GLY A 109 11.51 18.88 -5.39
CA GLY A 109 10.05 18.77 -5.23
C GLY A 109 9.39 17.80 -6.22
N LEU A 110 8.05 17.79 -6.22
CA LEU A 110 7.24 17.01 -7.15
C LEU A 110 6.03 17.85 -7.59
N ALA A 111 5.76 17.88 -8.89
CA ALA A 111 4.63 18.56 -9.51
C ALA A 111 4.06 17.70 -10.63
N GLN A 112 2.75 17.81 -10.87
CA GLN A 112 2.10 17.06 -11.94
C GLN A 112 2.75 17.33 -13.31
N THR A 113 3.13 18.57 -13.60
CA THR A 113 3.80 18.94 -14.85
C THR A 113 5.13 18.20 -15.07
N GLN A 114 5.87 17.87 -14.00
CA GLN A 114 7.08 17.05 -14.10
C GLN A 114 6.71 15.60 -14.45
N ILE A 115 5.69 15.04 -13.79
CA ILE A 115 5.20 13.67 -14.05
C ILE A 115 4.74 13.54 -15.51
N ASP A 116 3.96 14.52 -15.99
CA ASP A 116 3.46 14.58 -17.37
C ASP A 116 4.60 14.68 -18.38
N THR A 117 5.57 15.55 -18.13
CA THR A 117 6.73 15.74 -19.02
C THR A 117 7.58 14.49 -19.07
N ILE A 118 7.83 13.85 -17.93
CA ILE A 118 8.59 12.61 -17.85
C ILE A 118 7.83 11.48 -18.57
N ASN A 119 6.51 11.39 -18.41
CA ASN A 119 5.72 10.40 -19.13
C ASN A 119 5.82 10.55 -20.66
N ALA A 120 5.79 11.80 -21.15
CA ALA A 120 5.93 12.08 -22.58
C ALA A 120 7.33 11.75 -23.13
N LEU A 121 8.38 11.94 -22.32
CA LEU A 121 9.77 11.68 -22.70
C LEU A 121 10.16 10.20 -22.54
N SER A 122 9.73 9.59 -21.44
CA SER A 122 10.11 8.25 -21.03
C SER A 122 8.96 7.56 -20.29
N PRO A 123 8.00 6.97 -21.03
CA PRO A 123 6.95 6.14 -20.46
C PRO A 123 7.54 5.04 -19.56
N ASN A 124 6.77 4.60 -18.56
CA ASN A 124 7.19 3.60 -17.58
C ASN A 124 8.41 4.02 -16.71
N ALA A 125 8.56 5.32 -16.47
CA ALA A 125 9.64 5.85 -15.64
C ALA A 125 9.57 5.39 -14.17
N ASN A 126 10.75 5.22 -13.57
CA ASN A 126 10.94 4.89 -12.17
C ASN A 126 11.34 6.16 -11.40
N PHE A 127 10.43 6.70 -10.60
CA PHE A 127 10.65 7.89 -9.79
C PHE A 127 11.31 7.48 -8.47
N TYR A 128 12.53 7.94 -8.24
CA TYR A 128 13.25 7.74 -6.99
C TYR A 128 13.12 9.01 -6.15
N LEU A 129 12.40 8.90 -5.04
CA LEU A 129 12.14 10.00 -4.14
C LEU A 129 13.01 9.84 -2.89
N SER A 130 13.91 10.78 -2.66
CA SER A 130 14.69 10.86 -1.41
C SER A 130 13.78 11.15 -0.21
N SER A 131 14.24 10.86 1.00
CA SER A 131 13.59 11.28 2.25
C SER A 131 13.22 12.77 2.28
N GLY A 132 12.06 13.09 2.86
CA GLY A 132 11.55 14.45 3.04
C GLY A 132 10.09 14.59 2.61
N THR A 133 9.59 15.83 2.44
CA THR A 133 8.19 16.08 2.08
C THR A 133 8.06 16.61 0.65
N TYR A 134 7.13 16.03 -0.12
CA TYR A 134 6.77 16.43 -1.46
C TYR A 134 5.37 17.04 -1.43
N ASN A 135 5.31 18.37 -1.31
CA ASN A 135 4.06 19.11 -1.32
C ASN A 135 3.56 19.28 -2.76
N ASN A 136 2.30 18.95 -3.01
CA ASN A 136 1.67 19.28 -4.26
C ASN A 136 1.45 20.80 -4.37
N PRO A 137 2.01 21.49 -5.39
CA PRO A 137 1.74 22.91 -5.61
C PRO A 137 0.26 23.24 -5.82
N ALA A 138 -0.52 22.26 -6.25
CA ALA A 138 -1.96 22.35 -6.44
C ALA A 138 -2.69 21.42 -5.46
N VAL A 139 -2.52 21.64 -4.14
CA VAL A 139 -3.11 20.82 -3.07
C VAL A 139 -4.58 20.46 -3.35
N GLY A 140 -4.90 19.18 -3.22
CA GLY A 140 -6.25 18.63 -3.41
C GLY A 140 -6.54 18.17 -4.83
N THR A 141 -5.60 18.32 -5.77
CA THR A 141 -5.71 17.72 -7.10
C THR A 141 -5.20 16.28 -7.13
N GLY A 142 -4.23 15.96 -6.27
CA GLY A 142 -3.50 14.70 -6.27
C GLY A 142 -2.43 14.66 -7.34
N PHE A 143 -1.58 13.64 -7.27
CA PHE A 143 -0.60 13.30 -8.30
C PHE A 143 -1.08 12.09 -9.10
N THR A 144 -1.30 12.27 -10.40
CA THR A 144 -1.64 11.19 -11.31
C THR A 144 -0.37 10.59 -11.88
N PHE A 145 -0.13 9.31 -11.57
CA PHE A 145 0.92 8.51 -12.17
C PHE A 145 0.31 7.63 -13.26
N TYR A 146 0.81 7.84 -14.47
CA TYR A 146 0.31 7.15 -15.66
C TYR A 146 0.65 5.67 -15.62
N ASN A 147 0.01 4.93 -16.53
CA ASN A 147 0.22 3.49 -16.65
C ASN A 147 1.72 3.15 -16.78
N GLY A 148 2.21 2.29 -15.89
CA GLY A 148 3.61 1.83 -15.86
C GLY A 148 4.60 2.73 -15.13
N GLN A 149 4.22 3.95 -14.74
CA GLN A 149 5.09 4.81 -13.92
C GLN A 149 5.14 4.32 -12.47
N ASN A 150 6.34 4.29 -11.90
CA ASN A 150 6.60 3.68 -10.60
C ASN A 150 7.21 4.68 -9.63
N ILE A 151 6.99 4.49 -8.33
CA ILE A 151 7.54 5.35 -7.27
C ILE A 151 8.28 4.49 -6.26
N PHE A 152 9.52 4.87 -5.96
CA PHE A 152 10.35 4.20 -4.96
C PHE A 152 10.89 5.22 -3.97
N GLY A 153 10.52 5.07 -2.71
CA GLY A 153 11.13 5.83 -1.62
C GLY A 153 12.53 5.33 -1.31
N ARG A 154 13.49 6.25 -1.32
CA ARG A 154 14.90 5.99 -1.12
C ARG A 154 15.48 6.86 -0.01
N THR A 155 16.60 6.43 0.55
CA THR A 155 17.43 7.27 1.43
C THR A 155 17.87 8.55 0.72
N SER A 156 18.34 9.56 1.47
CA SER A 156 18.77 10.85 0.93
C SER A 156 19.84 10.79 -0.17
N ASN A 157 20.62 9.71 -0.22
CA ASN A 157 21.63 9.44 -1.24
C ASN A 157 21.17 8.42 -2.32
N PHE A 158 19.89 8.07 -2.34
CA PHE A 158 19.25 7.13 -3.27
C PHE A 158 19.76 5.68 -3.24
N ALA A 159 20.72 5.36 -2.38
CA ALA A 159 21.42 4.08 -2.40
C ALA A 159 20.58 2.91 -1.86
N LEU A 160 19.70 3.18 -0.89
CA LEU A 160 18.91 2.17 -0.20
C LEU A 160 17.43 2.54 -0.22
N SER A 161 16.56 1.55 -0.06
CA SER A 161 15.14 1.81 0.22
C SER A 161 14.98 2.54 1.55
N ALA A 162 14.13 3.56 1.57
CA ALA A 162 13.80 4.24 2.81
C ALA A 162 12.92 3.36 3.72
N ASN A 163 13.02 3.54 5.04
CA ASN A 163 12.18 2.83 6.00
C ASN A 163 11.67 3.80 7.09
N GLY A 164 10.68 3.38 7.87
CA GLY A 164 10.13 4.18 8.97
C GLY A 164 9.70 5.60 8.53
N LEU A 165 10.20 6.60 9.24
CA LEU A 165 9.95 8.02 8.98
C LEU A 165 10.86 8.60 7.88
N ASP A 166 11.93 7.92 7.49
CA ASP A 166 12.78 8.34 6.37
C ASP A 166 12.09 8.12 5.03
N ARG A 167 10.98 7.37 5.00
CA ARG A 167 10.13 7.24 3.82
C ARG A 167 9.62 8.63 3.40
N PRO A 168 9.76 9.00 2.10
CA PRO A 168 9.27 10.29 1.61
C PRO A 168 7.77 10.41 1.84
N LEU A 169 7.35 11.60 2.26
CA LEU A 169 5.95 11.95 2.44
C LEU A 169 5.43 12.67 1.20
N ILE A 170 4.55 12.02 0.45
CA ILE A 170 3.71 12.68 -0.55
C ILE A 170 2.58 13.39 0.18
N ASN A 171 2.60 14.72 0.19
CA ASN A 171 1.60 15.52 0.89
C ASN A 171 0.46 15.93 -0.06
N ASP A 172 -0.16 14.92 -0.65
CA ASP A 172 -1.47 14.90 -1.32
C ASP A 172 -1.78 13.43 -1.65
N SER A 173 -2.79 13.18 -2.46
CA SER A 173 -3.22 11.84 -2.87
C SER A 173 -2.44 11.32 -4.07
N LEU A 174 -2.39 9.98 -4.21
CA LEU A 174 -1.90 9.32 -5.43
C LEU A 174 -3.06 8.80 -6.26
N LEU A 175 -3.04 9.08 -7.55
CA LEU A 175 -4.02 8.60 -8.52
C LEU A 175 -3.27 7.71 -9.52
N LEU A 176 -3.67 6.46 -9.66
CA LEU A 176 -2.93 5.42 -10.37
C LEU A 176 -3.74 4.88 -11.56
N ASP A 177 -3.09 4.79 -12.73
CA ASP A 177 -3.72 4.38 -14.01
C ASP A 177 -3.41 2.94 -14.46
N GLY A 178 -2.70 2.16 -13.64
CA GLY A 178 -2.39 0.75 -13.92
C GLY A 178 -0.91 0.45 -14.09
N ASN A 179 -0.52 -0.83 -13.93
CA ASN A 179 0.87 -1.28 -14.00
C ASN A 179 1.87 -0.48 -13.13
N ASN A 180 1.40 0.15 -12.05
CA ASN A 180 2.23 0.96 -11.17
C ASN A 180 2.86 0.10 -10.08
N ASN A 181 4.11 0.40 -9.72
CA ASN A 181 4.75 -0.14 -8.52
C ASN A 181 5.13 1.01 -7.57
N ILE A 182 4.55 1.00 -6.38
CA ILE A 182 4.69 2.02 -5.34
C ILE A 182 5.33 1.37 -4.12
N GLU A 183 6.51 1.82 -3.72
CA GLU A 183 7.22 1.20 -2.61
C GLU A 183 7.85 2.23 -1.67
N ASN A 184 7.79 1.94 -0.37
CA ASN A 184 8.56 2.65 0.67
C ASN A 184 8.24 4.15 0.79
N ILE A 185 6.98 4.55 0.62
CA ILE A 185 6.57 5.95 0.76
C ILE A 185 5.54 6.13 1.88
N ARG A 186 5.24 7.39 2.20
CA ARG A 186 4.09 7.78 3.01
C ARG A 186 3.21 8.72 2.18
N VAL A 187 1.90 8.61 2.30
CA VAL A 187 0.92 9.41 1.53
C VAL A 187 -0.02 10.07 2.53
N ASN A 188 -0.13 11.39 2.47
CA ASN A 188 -1.13 12.16 3.21
C ASN A 188 -2.17 12.73 2.23
N GLY A 189 -3.23 11.95 2.01
CA GLY A 189 -4.28 12.22 1.04
C GLY A 189 -5.11 13.44 1.38
N GLN A 190 -5.31 14.32 0.40
CA GLN A 190 -6.11 15.55 0.52
C GLN A 190 -7.07 15.77 -0.65
N THR A 191 -6.99 14.92 -1.67
CA THR A 191 -7.79 15.01 -2.89
C THR A 191 -9.21 14.52 -2.65
N ILE A 192 -10.19 15.36 -2.96
CA ILE A 192 -11.60 14.99 -2.90
C ILE A 192 -12.05 14.45 -4.26
N ARG A 193 -12.74 13.31 -4.25
CA ARG A 193 -13.36 12.68 -5.43
C ARG A 193 -14.78 12.23 -5.10
N ILE A 194 -15.66 12.31 -6.09
CA ILE A 194 -16.99 11.73 -6.00
C ILE A 194 -16.87 10.26 -6.38
N LEU A 195 -17.12 9.37 -5.43
CA LEU A 195 -17.03 7.92 -5.62
C LEU A 195 -18.37 7.27 -5.27
N ASN A 196 -18.71 6.21 -5.99
CA ASN A 196 -19.87 5.38 -5.67
C ASN A 196 -19.45 4.29 -4.68
N THR A 197 -20.00 4.31 -3.47
CA THR A 197 -19.74 3.31 -2.43
C THR A 197 -20.86 2.27 -2.30
N GLY A 198 -21.78 2.22 -3.28
CA GLY A 198 -22.93 1.32 -3.28
C GLY A 198 -24.11 1.80 -2.45
N LEU A 199 -23.96 2.95 -1.79
CA LEU A 199 -25.04 3.64 -1.09
C LEU A 199 -25.47 4.85 -1.91
N ASP A 200 -24.50 5.70 -2.27
CA ASP A 200 -24.67 6.89 -3.10
C ASP A 200 -23.32 7.33 -3.69
N SER A 201 -23.36 8.27 -4.64
CA SER A 201 -22.17 9.01 -5.08
C SER A 201 -21.86 10.12 -4.09
N ILE A 202 -20.80 9.93 -3.30
CA ILE A 202 -20.44 10.85 -2.20
C ILE A 202 -19.04 11.44 -2.41
N PRO A 203 -18.81 12.71 -2.03
CA PRO A 203 -17.48 13.29 -2.00
C PRO A 203 -16.67 12.65 -0.86
N LEU A 204 -15.50 12.11 -1.21
CA LEU A 204 -14.56 11.45 -0.31
C LEU A 204 -13.16 12.02 -0.51
N GLN A 205 -12.49 12.39 0.58
CA GLN A 205 -11.06 12.66 0.58
C GLN A 205 -10.31 11.33 0.51
N VAL A 206 -9.44 11.16 -0.49
CA VAL A 206 -8.81 9.87 -0.82
C VAL A 206 -7.31 9.89 -0.47
N GLY A 207 -6.75 8.81 0.06
CA GLY A 207 -5.30 8.62 0.14
C GLY A 207 -4.71 8.18 -1.20
N VAL A 208 -5.07 6.98 -1.63
CA VAL A 208 -4.71 6.43 -2.95
C VAL A 208 -5.98 6.02 -3.70
N LEU A 209 -6.08 6.42 -4.97
CA LEU A 209 -7.16 6.07 -5.87
C LEU A 209 -6.63 5.32 -7.09
N ILE A 210 -7.20 4.16 -7.39
CA ILE A 210 -7.04 3.51 -8.68
C ILE A 210 -8.14 4.03 -9.61
N ASN A 211 -7.75 4.62 -10.73
CA ASN A 211 -8.68 5.28 -11.64
C ASN A 211 -9.58 4.25 -12.37
N PRO A 212 -10.78 4.66 -12.85
CA PRO A 212 -11.77 3.73 -13.38
C PRO A 212 -11.32 2.86 -14.54
N LEU A 213 -10.49 3.41 -15.42
CA LEU A 213 -10.03 2.74 -16.64
C LEU A 213 -8.65 2.10 -16.47
N SER A 214 -8.20 1.93 -15.22
CA SER A 214 -6.94 1.24 -14.95
C SER A 214 -6.98 -0.19 -15.45
N THR A 215 -5.81 -0.71 -15.81
CA THR A 215 -5.63 -2.12 -16.23
C THR A 215 -4.28 -2.65 -15.74
N GLY A 216 -4.16 -3.97 -15.66
CA GLY A 216 -2.90 -4.62 -15.31
C GLY A 216 -2.66 -4.71 -13.80
N ILE A 217 -1.40 -4.71 -13.37
CA ILE A 217 -1.02 -5.04 -11.99
C ILE A 217 -0.50 -3.80 -11.26
N ILE A 218 -1.18 -3.41 -10.18
CA ILE A 218 -0.75 -2.32 -9.31
C ILE A 218 -0.20 -2.93 -8.03
N ASN A 219 1.09 -2.72 -7.77
CA ASN A 219 1.78 -3.19 -6.58
C ASN A 219 2.05 -2.01 -5.65
N ILE A 220 1.63 -2.15 -4.39
CA ILE A 220 1.90 -1.18 -3.34
C ILE A 220 2.50 -1.95 -2.18
N SER A 221 3.72 -1.59 -1.79
CA SER A 221 4.40 -2.27 -0.69
C SER A 221 5.10 -1.32 0.26
N ASN A 222 5.20 -1.72 1.53
CA ASN A 222 5.96 -0.97 2.55
C ASN A 222 5.53 0.50 2.63
N THR A 223 4.25 0.78 2.40
CA THR A 223 3.73 2.14 2.23
C THR A 223 2.72 2.44 3.33
N GLU A 224 2.71 3.69 3.79
CA GLU A 224 1.71 4.21 4.72
C GLU A 224 0.80 5.18 4.00
N ILE A 225 -0.50 4.98 4.08
CA ILE A 225 -1.51 5.77 3.39
C ILE A 225 -2.44 6.33 4.45
N SER A 226 -2.52 7.65 4.59
CA SER A 226 -3.45 8.30 5.49
C SER A 226 -4.39 9.22 4.72
N SER A 227 -5.68 9.15 5.04
CA SER A 227 -6.69 10.15 4.67
C SER A 227 -7.44 10.57 5.93
N THR A 228 -7.25 11.82 6.36
CA THR A 228 -7.83 12.32 7.60
C THR A 228 -8.59 13.61 7.37
N SER A 229 -9.80 13.70 7.89
CA SER A 229 -10.64 14.89 7.78
C SER A 229 -11.25 15.26 9.12
N SER A 230 -11.62 16.52 9.28
CA SER A 230 -12.44 16.98 10.41
C SER A 230 -13.85 17.39 10.01
N THR A 231 -14.16 17.38 8.71
CA THR A 231 -15.41 17.93 8.17
C THR A 231 -16.03 17.12 7.05
N GLY A 232 -15.33 16.12 6.50
CA GLY A 232 -15.75 15.38 5.32
C GLY A 232 -15.53 13.88 5.41
N ASN A 233 -16.13 13.17 4.46
CA ASN A 233 -15.93 11.73 4.32
C ASN A 233 -14.50 11.44 3.86
N VAL A 234 -13.96 10.31 4.29
CA VAL A 234 -12.60 9.88 3.97
C VAL A 234 -12.57 8.44 3.49
N ILE A 235 -11.67 8.16 2.56
CA ILE A 235 -11.26 6.81 2.20
C ILE A 235 -9.73 6.75 2.12
N GLY A 236 -9.12 5.80 2.82
CA GLY A 236 -7.66 5.64 2.80
C GLY A 236 -7.19 5.13 1.43
N PHE A 237 -7.74 4.01 1.00
CA PHE A 237 -7.44 3.39 -0.29
C PHE A 237 -8.71 3.04 -1.06
N ALA A 238 -8.80 3.42 -2.33
CA ALA A 238 -9.95 3.14 -3.17
C ALA A 238 -9.53 2.54 -4.52
N SER A 239 -10.05 1.36 -4.83
CA SER A 239 -10.07 0.82 -6.18
C SER A 239 -11.38 1.21 -6.85
N ASN A 240 -11.32 2.10 -7.84
CA ASN A 240 -12.49 2.49 -8.63
C ASN A 240 -12.52 1.81 -10.01
N SER A 241 -11.69 0.79 -10.24
CA SER A 241 -11.52 0.13 -11.53
C SER A 241 -12.82 -0.57 -11.97
N VAL A 242 -13.40 -0.12 -13.09
CA VAL A 242 -14.56 -0.78 -13.69
C VAL A 242 -14.18 -2.01 -14.52
N THR A 243 -12.88 -2.19 -14.78
CA THR A 243 -12.33 -3.34 -15.50
C THR A 243 -12.03 -4.49 -14.54
N SER A 244 -12.33 -5.72 -14.96
CA SER A 244 -12.01 -6.94 -14.21
C SER A 244 -10.56 -7.40 -14.38
N SER A 245 -9.79 -6.72 -15.25
CA SER A 245 -8.38 -7.04 -15.52
C SER A 245 -7.40 -6.32 -14.60
N THR A 246 -7.89 -5.49 -13.67
CA THR A 246 -7.06 -4.79 -12.69
C THR A 246 -6.83 -5.67 -11.47
N LEU A 247 -5.56 -5.98 -11.21
CA LEU A 247 -5.08 -6.67 -10.02
C LEU A 247 -4.34 -5.68 -9.14
N ILE A 248 -4.75 -5.55 -7.89
CA ILE A 248 -4.14 -4.66 -6.91
C ILE A 248 -3.55 -5.52 -5.81
N ASN A 249 -2.27 -5.31 -5.51
CA ASN A 249 -1.58 -5.97 -4.41
C ASN A 249 -1.10 -4.92 -3.42
N LEU A 250 -1.70 -4.89 -2.23
CA LEU A 250 -1.28 -4.08 -1.09
C LEU A 250 -0.58 -4.99 -0.08
N ASN A 251 0.73 -4.86 0.04
CA ASN A 251 1.57 -5.76 0.83
C ASN A 251 2.33 -4.99 1.92
N ASN A 252 2.41 -5.53 3.13
CA ASN A 252 3.18 -4.94 4.23
C ASN A 252 2.97 -3.42 4.37
N SER A 253 1.71 -2.98 4.29
CA SER A 253 1.36 -1.57 4.21
C SER A 253 0.33 -1.21 5.28
N ALA A 254 0.27 0.08 5.62
CA ALA A 254 -0.69 0.62 6.57
C ALA A 254 -1.62 1.59 5.86
N VAL A 255 -2.93 1.43 6.03
CA VAL A 255 -3.95 2.34 5.51
C VAL A 255 -4.78 2.88 6.66
N ILE A 256 -4.87 4.20 6.77
CA ILE A 256 -5.54 4.90 7.85
C ILE A 256 -6.57 5.85 7.24
N ALA A 257 -7.81 5.71 7.64
CA ALA A 257 -8.91 6.61 7.33
C ALA A 257 -9.51 7.12 8.63
N SER A 258 -9.47 8.43 8.88
CA SER A 258 -9.90 8.98 10.17
C SER A 258 -10.73 10.23 10.02
N ILE A 259 -11.84 10.30 10.76
CA ILE A 259 -12.62 11.52 10.95
C ILE A 259 -12.54 11.93 12.41
N THR A 260 -12.03 13.13 12.68
CA THR A 260 -11.87 13.65 14.04
C THR A 260 -12.64 14.94 14.24
N ASN A 261 -13.30 15.10 15.38
CA ASN A 261 -13.89 16.38 15.81
C ASN A 261 -14.90 16.96 14.80
N LEU A 262 -15.90 16.16 14.41
CA LEU A 262 -16.99 16.69 13.59
C LEU A 262 -17.74 17.79 14.36
N PRO A 263 -17.78 19.04 13.87
CA PRO A 263 -18.80 19.98 14.31
C PRO A 263 -20.17 19.41 13.93
N VAL A 264 -21.23 19.81 14.64
CA VAL A 264 -22.61 19.36 14.39
C VAL A 264 -22.98 19.56 12.91
N MET A 265 -22.85 18.51 12.11
CA MET A 265 -23.15 18.53 10.68
C MET A 265 -24.46 17.76 10.47
N PRO A 266 -25.41 18.31 9.70
CA PRO A 266 -26.71 17.67 9.48
C PRO A 266 -26.63 16.44 8.56
N SER A 267 -25.44 16.08 8.06
CA SER A 267 -25.24 15.02 7.07
C SER A 267 -24.44 13.85 7.64
N LEU A 268 -24.80 12.65 7.17
CA LEU A 268 -24.05 11.40 7.37
C LEU A 268 -22.57 11.57 7.01
N THR A 269 -21.67 11.16 7.91
CA THR A 269 -20.24 11.06 7.57
C THR A 269 -19.76 9.62 7.51
N ILE A 270 -18.80 9.36 6.62
CA ILE A 270 -18.33 8.00 6.31
C ILE A 270 -16.80 7.98 6.29
N ALA A 271 -16.20 7.08 7.07
CA ALA A 271 -14.77 6.77 7.04
C ALA A 271 -14.56 5.33 6.54
N ILE A 272 -13.78 5.17 5.47
CA ILE A 272 -13.49 3.85 4.87
C ILE A 272 -11.98 3.61 4.84
N GLY A 273 -11.50 2.53 5.45
CA GLY A 273 -10.07 2.19 5.41
C GLY A 273 -9.61 1.87 3.99
N ALA A 274 -10.15 0.80 3.42
CA ALA A 274 -9.89 0.39 2.04
C ALA A 274 -11.17 -0.08 1.33
N GLY A 275 -11.31 0.22 0.04
CA GLY A 275 -12.49 -0.14 -0.74
C GLY A 275 -12.16 -0.67 -2.12
N ASN A 276 -12.80 -1.77 -2.51
CA ASN A 276 -12.97 -2.14 -3.92
C ASN A 276 -14.38 -1.75 -4.34
N LEU A 277 -14.50 -0.73 -5.17
CA LEU A 277 -15.77 -0.07 -5.43
C LEU A 277 -16.51 -0.60 -6.66
N HIS A 278 -15.83 -1.42 -7.47
CA HIS A 278 -16.29 -1.99 -8.74
C HIS A 278 -15.67 -3.39 -8.98
N ASN A 279 -15.20 -3.71 -10.20
CA ASN A 279 -14.98 -5.08 -10.67
C ASN A 279 -13.55 -5.64 -10.50
N GLY A 280 -12.67 -4.98 -9.76
CA GLY A 280 -11.25 -5.38 -9.65
C GLY A 280 -10.98 -6.56 -8.72
N VAL A 281 -9.75 -7.09 -8.75
CA VAL A 281 -9.23 -8.00 -7.72
C VAL A 281 -8.29 -7.22 -6.81
N PHE A 282 -8.58 -7.20 -5.51
CA PHE A 282 -7.81 -6.47 -4.51
C PHE A 282 -7.28 -7.40 -3.42
N ASN A 283 -5.97 -7.62 -3.44
CA ASN A 283 -5.25 -8.40 -2.44
C ASN A 283 -4.67 -7.48 -1.37
N ILE A 284 -4.99 -7.77 -0.11
CA ILE A 284 -4.49 -7.10 1.09
C ILE A 284 -3.73 -8.15 1.90
N ILE A 285 -2.40 -8.07 1.93
CA ILE A 285 -1.53 -9.11 2.50
C ILE A 285 -0.58 -8.46 3.50
N ASP A 286 -0.43 -9.06 4.68
CA ASP A 286 0.46 -8.59 5.75
C ASP A 286 0.26 -7.10 6.08
N SER A 287 -0.97 -6.59 5.96
CA SER A 287 -1.24 -5.16 6.00
C SER A 287 -2.17 -4.80 7.15
N THR A 288 -2.11 -3.54 7.58
CA THR A 288 -3.02 -2.99 8.57
C THR A 288 -3.95 -1.98 7.90
N ILE A 289 -5.25 -2.20 8.02
CA ILE A 289 -6.28 -1.27 7.56
C ILE A 289 -7.03 -0.76 8.79
N SER A 290 -7.07 0.55 8.97
CA SER A 290 -7.73 1.20 10.09
C SER A 290 -8.67 2.29 9.62
N ALA A 291 -9.92 2.19 10.03
CA ALA A 291 -10.92 3.22 9.84
C ALA A 291 -11.41 3.69 11.20
N SER A 292 -11.52 5.00 11.40
CA SER A 292 -12.09 5.55 12.62
C SER A 292 -12.89 6.81 12.40
N ALA A 293 -13.92 6.99 13.23
CA ALA A 293 -14.60 8.25 13.38
C ALA A 293 -14.87 8.49 14.86
N SER A 294 -14.56 9.69 15.33
CA SER A 294 -14.93 10.15 16.65
C SER A 294 -15.80 11.39 16.53
N ASP A 295 -17.04 11.26 16.96
CA ASP A 295 -17.99 12.36 16.98
C ASP A 295 -18.44 12.66 18.40
N THR A 296 -18.60 13.95 18.67
CA THR A 296 -19.11 14.45 19.94
C THR A 296 -20.63 14.62 19.94
N ALA A 297 -21.26 14.60 18.76
CA ALA A 297 -22.65 14.99 18.57
C ALA A 297 -23.61 13.86 18.12
N ASN A 298 -23.16 12.59 18.05
CA ASN A 298 -23.97 11.44 17.59
C ASN A 298 -24.55 11.60 16.16
N ASN A 299 -23.82 12.23 15.23
CA ASN A 299 -24.30 12.50 13.87
C ASN A 299 -24.17 11.28 12.95
N GLY A 300 -24.88 10.19 13.25
CA GLY A 300 -25.14 9.10 12.32
C GLY A 300 -23.92 8.43 11.66
N ASN A 301 -22.71 8.61 12.16
CA ASN A 301 -21.49 8.27 11.43
C ASN A 301 -21.39 6.78 11.10
N ILE A 302 -20.73 6.49 9.98
CA ILE A 302 -20.44 5.14 9.50
C ILE A 302 -18.92 4.99 9.39
N VAL A 303 -18.40 3.90 9.95
CA VAL A 303 -16.98 3.54 9.86
C VAL A 303 -16.87 2.14 9.29
N ILE A 304 -16.12 1.99 8.21
CA ILE A 304 -15.90 0.72 7.52
C ILE A 304 -14.40 0.45 7.38
N GLY A 305 -13.91 -0.68 7.89
CA GLY A 305 -12.51 -1.09 7.71
C GLY A 305 -12.21 -1.39 6.23
N VAL A 306 -12.82 -2.44 5.70
CA VAL A 306 -12.74 -2.84 4.28
C VAL A 306 -14.14 -2.97 3.69
N VAL A 307 -14.35 -2.38 2.51
CA VAL A 307 -15.58 -2.54 1.73
C VAL A 307 -15.31 -3.19 0.37
N ASN A 308 -16.13 -4.16 0.00
CA ASN A 308 -16.27 -4.61 -1.37
C ASN A 308 -17.66 -4.21 -1.84
N ASN A 309 -17.71 -3.38 -2.87
CA ASN A 309 -18.93 -2.94 -3.50
C ASN A 309 -18.94 -3.48 -4.93
N GLU A 310 -20.05 -4.09 -5.35
CA GLU A 310 -20.24 -4.70 -6.68
C GLU A 310 -19.54 -6.07 -6.89
N GLN A 311 -19.04 -6.39 -8.10
CA GLN A 311 -18.55 -7.73 -8.50
C GLN A 311 -17.09 -8.01 -8.11
N GLY A 312 -16.46 -7.07 -7.41
CA GLY A 312 -15.06 -7.16 -7.05
C GLY A 312 -14.76 -8.40 -6.22
N THR A 313 -13.49 -8.83 -6.25
CA THR A 313 -12.97 -9.81 -5.30
C THR A 313 -11.95 -9.14 -4.40
N ILE A 314 -12.11 -9.27 -3.09
CA ILE A 314 -11.10 -8.87 -2.11
C ILE A 314 -10.54 -10.12 -1.45
N ASN A 315 -9.20 -10.26 -1.44
CA ASN A 315 -8.51 -11.31 -0.71
C ASN A 315 -7.69 -10.67 0.41
N ILE A 316 -7.98 -11.02 1.66
CA ILE A 316 -7.33 -10.53 2.85
C ILE A 316 -6.56 -11.70 3.48
N ALA A 317 -5.25 -11.55 3.64
CA ALA A 317 -4.39 -12.58 4.22
C ALA A 317 -3.45 -11.97 5.26
N SER A 318 -3.31 -12.62 6.42
CA SER A 318 -2.33 -12.24 7.45
C SER A 318 -2.39 -10.76 7.85
N SER A 319 -3.59 -10.18 7.82
CA SER A 319 -3.80 -8.73 7.94
C SER A 319 -4.61 -8.36 9.18
N LEU A 320 -4.46 -7.12 9.63
CA LEU A 320 -5.24 -6.53 10.70
C LEU A 320 -6.22 -5.50 10.14
N ILE A 321 -7.51 -5.73 10.30
CA ILE A 321 -8.57 -4.81 9.88
C ILE A 321 -9.27 -4.27 11.13
N THR A 322 -9.31 -2.94 11.27
CA THR A 322 -9.93 -2.27 12.42
C THR A 322 -10.94 -1.23 11.97
N SER A 323 -12.12 -1.23 12.60
CA SER A 323 -13.08 -0.13 12.58
C SER A 323 -13.33 0.36 14.00
N ASN A 324 -13.23 1.67 14.23
CA ASN A 324 -13.47 2.28 15.53
C ASN A 324 -14.42 3.48 15.40
N LEU A 325 -15.59 3.35 15.99
CA LEU A 325 -16.58 4.42 16.02
C LEU A 325 -16.82 4.86 17.46
N ASN A 326 -16.59 6.14 17.74
CA ASN A 326 -17.13 6.77 18.94
C ASN A 326 -18.33 7.61 18.51
N ASN A 327 -19.53 7.18 18.92
CA ASN A 327 -20.83 7.81 18.67
C ASN A 327 -21.24 7.81 17.18
N GLY A 328 -22.27 7.03 16.84
CA GLY A 328 -22.79 7.00 15.47
C GLY A 328 -23.69 5.81 15.18
N ASN A 329 -23.88 5.49 13.90
CA ASN A 329 -24.82 4.47 13.46
C ASN A 329 -24.16 3.10 13.30
N LEU A 330 -23.07 3.02 12.54
CA LEU A 330 -22.51 1.74 12.09
C LEU A 330 -20.99 1.72 12.20
N SER A 331 -20.46 0.72 12.91
CA SER A 331 -19.05 0.33 12.84
C SER A 331 -18.96 -1.07 12.25
N ALA A 332 -18.41 -1.20 11.03
CA ALA A 332 -18.22 -2.49 10.36
C ALA A 332 -16.75 -2.69 10.02
N ALA A 333 -16.12 -3.78 10.43
CA ALA A 333 -14.73 -4.00 10.03
C ALA A 333 -14.65 -4.52 8.58
N ILE A 334 -15.57 -5.39 8.19
CA ILE A 334 -15.74 -5.88 6.81
C ILE A 334 -17.17 -5.63 6.34
N LEU A 335 -17.33 -5.07 5.14
CA LEU A 335 -18.61 -4.92 4.45
C LEU A 335 -18.51 -5.48 3.03
N ASN A 336 -19.30 -6.52 2.73
CA ASN A 336 -19.54 -6.95 1.36
C ASN A 336 -20.94 -6.46 0.95
N ASN A 337 -20.99 -5.50 0.03
CA ASN A 337 -22.22 -4.88 -0.45
C ASN A 337 -22.41 -5.19 -1.93
N ALA A 338 -23.51 -5.86 -2.28
CA ALA A 338 -23.87 -6.09 -3.68
C ALA A 338 -24.90 -5.04 -4.14
N SER A 339 -24.57 -4.28 -5.19
CA SER A 339 -25.48 -3.33 -5.84
C SER A 339 -26.26 -3.99 -7.00
N LEU A 340 -27.35 -3.36 -7.43
CA LEU A 340 -28.33 -3.91 -8.37
C LEU A 340 -27.74 -4.43 -9.69
N GLY A 341 -27.98 -5.71 -9.99
CA GLY A 341 -27.88 -6.28 -11.36
C GLY A 341 -26.46 -6.43 -11.90
N LEU A 342 -25.45 -6.07 -11.11
CA LEU A 342 -24.05 -6.12 -11.46
C LEU A 342 -23.38 -7.18 -10.59
N GLY A 343 -23.80 -8.45 -10.63
CA GLY A 343 -23.08 -9.59 -10.04
C GLY A 343 -22.83 -9.57 -8.51
N LEU A 344 -22.03 -10.54 -8.05
CA LEU A 344 -21.83 -10.86 -6.63
C LEU A 344 -20.37 -10.62 -6.22
N GLY A 345 -20.15 -9.72 -5.26
CA GLY A 345 -18.84 -9.48 -4.67
C GLY A 345 -18.38 -10.64 -3.80
N ILE A 346 -17.08 -10.91 -3.78
CA ILE A 346 -16.48 -11.95 -2.95
C ILE A 346 -15.42 -11.34 -2.04
N ILE A 347 -15.51 -11.62 -0.74
CA ILE A 347 -14.44 -11.32 0.22
C ILE A 347 -13.92 -12.63 0.79
N ASN A 348 -12.63 -12.92 0.57
CA ASN A 348 -11.93 -14.05 1.17
C ASN A 348 -10.99 -13.54 2.26
N ILE A 349 -11.03 -14.13 3.44
CA ILE A 349 -10.28 -13.71 4.62
C ILE A 349 -9.60 -14.94 5.20
N THR A 350 -8.26 -14.91 5.27
CA THR A 350 -7.45 -16.01 5.79
C THR A 350 -6.44 -15.49 6.80
N GLU A 351 -6.25 -16.21 7.92
CA GLU A 351 -5.18 -15.92 8.91
C GLU A 351 -5.17 -14.46 9.40
N SER A 352 -6.33 -13.81 9.42
CA SER A 352 -6.44 -12.36 9.67
C SER A 352 -7.14 -12.05 10.98
N THR A 353 -6.88 -10.85 11.50
CA THR A 353 -7.60 -10.31 12.67
C THR A 353 -8.52 -9.19 12.22
N ILE A 354 -9.80 -9.32 12.54
CA ILE A 354 -10.85 -8.35 12.26
C ILE A 354 -11.33 -7.81 13.61
N SER A 355 -11.33 -6.48 13.78
CA SER A 355 -11.81 -5.84 15.00
C SER A 355 -12.76 -4.70 14.69
N ALA A 356 -13.97 -4.74 15.24
CA ALA A 356 -14.92 -3.65 15.19
C ALA A 356 -15.23 -3.16 16.60
N THR A 357 -15.02 -1.87 16.85
CA THR A 357 -15.35 -1.22 18.12
C THR A 357 -16.37 -0.11 17.86
N GLY A 358 -17.39 -0.04 18.71
CA GLY A 358 -18.35 1.05 18.73
C GLY A 358 -18.67 1.50 20.14
N ASN A 359 -18.26 2.70 20.53
CA ASN A 359 -18.69 3.31 21.79
C ASN A 359 -19.91 4.19 21.51
N GLY A 360 -21.10 3.82 21.99
CA GLY A 360 -22.34 4.54 21.65
C GLY A 360 -22.77 4.37 20.18
N ALA A 361 -22.39 3.27 19.52
CA ALA A 361 -22.82 2.97 18.16
C ALA A 361 -24.18 2.24 18.14
N GLY A 362 -25.02 2.53 17.14
CA GLY A 362 -26.28 1.80 16.93
C GLY A 362 -26.07 0.33 16.54
N LEU A 363 -25.05 0.06 15.73
CA LEU A 363 -24.68 -1.27 15.25
C LEU A 363 -23.16 -1.41 15.15
N VAL A 364 -22.61 -2.48 15.75
CA VAL A 364 -21.19 -2.85 15.64
C VAL A 364 -21.11 -4.25 15.05
N VAL A 365 -20.42 -4.41 13.92
CA VAL A 365 -20.32 -5.69 13.20
C VAL A 365 -18.88 -5.99 12.81
N GLY A 366 -18.42 -7.22 13.09
CA GLY A 366 -17.13 -7.68 12.60
C GLY A 366 -17.15 -7.86 11.09
N SER A 367 -18.05 -8.71 10.60
CA SER A 367 -18.27 -8.94 9.17
C SER A 367 -19.74 -8.83 8.78
N LEU A 368 -20.04 -7.98 7.81
CA LEU A 368 -21.40 -7.73 7.30
C LEU A 368 -21.48 -8.08 5.81
N ASN A 369 -22.27 -9.10 5.48
CA ASN A 369 -22.66 -9.42 4.10
C ASN A 369 -24.08 -8.90 3.86
N GLN A 370 -24.22 -7.81 3.11
CA GLN A 370 -25.50 -7.13 2.91
C GLN A 370 -25.86 -7.06 1.42
N ALA A 371 -27.16 -7.12 1.14
CA ALA A 371 -27.70 -6.73 -0.15
C ALA A 371 -28.39 -5.37 0.00
N ASN A 372 -27.83 -4.32 -0.58
CA ASN A 372 -28.52 -3.03 -0.73
C ASN A 372 -29.17 -2.93 -2.11
N ASN A 373 -29.82 -4.01 -2.55
CA ASN A 373 -30.47 -4.07 -3.85
C ASN A 373 -31.91 -4.61 -3.75
N LEU A 374 -32.75 -4.20 -4.71
CA LEU A 374 -34.17 -4.56 -4.81
C LEU A 374 -34.40 -6.09 -4.83
N PHE A 375 -33.40 -6.86 -5.24
CA PHE A 375 -33.49 -8.32 -5.34
C PHE A 375 -33.02 -9.04 -4.08
N GLY A 376 -32.49 -8.33 -3.07
CA GLY A 376 -31.97 -8.91 -1.83
C GLY A 376 -30.72 -9.78 -2.02
N VAL A 377 -30.07 -9.73 -3.19
CA VAL A 377 -28.99 -10.65 -3.54
C VAL A 377 -27.64 -10.16 -3.02
N SER A 378 -27.05 -10.82 -2.02
CA SER A 378 -25.70 -10.47 -1.50
C SER A 378 -24.62 -11.42 -1.99
N GLY A 379 -23.37 -10.99 -1.88
CA GLY A 379 -22.20 -11.73 -2.32
C GLY A 379 -21.79 -12.87 -1.38
N ALA A 380 -20.52 -13.26 -1.46
CA ALA A 380 -19.94 -14.27 -0.59
C ALA A 380 -18.89 -13.67 0.36
N ILE A 381 -18.91 -14.08 1.63
CA ILE A 381 -17.81 -13.84 2.57
C ILE A 381 -17.28 -15.19 3.06
N ASN A 382 -16.00 -15.46 2.83
CA ASN A 382 -15.32 -16.67 3.26
C ASN A 382 -14.26 -16.31 4.30
N ILE A 383 -14.41 -16.82 5.52
CA ILE A 383 -13.53 -16.55 6.66
C ILE A 383 -12.88 -17.85 7.09
N ASN A 384 -11.56 -17.92 7.04
CA ASN A 384 -10.80 -19.11 7.39
C ASN A 384 -9.65 -18.75 8.34
N GLN A 385 -9.44 -19.55 9.38
CA GLN A 385 -8.31 -19.39 10.31
C GLN A 385 -8.16 -17.96 10.85
N SER A 386 -9.27 -17.25 11.05
CA SER A 386 -9.26 -15.82 11.37
C SER A 386 -9.90 -15.55 12.73
N THR A 387 -9.58 -14.40 13.31
CA THR A 387 -10.16 -13.93 14.57
C THR A 387 -11.02 -12.70 14.31
N ILE A 388 -12.26 -12.74 14.78
CA ILE A 388 -13.20 -11.63 14.75
C ILE A 388 -13.42 -11.15 16.18
N SER A 389 -13.22 -9.87 16.44
CA SER A 389 -13.45 -9.24 17.74
C SER A 389 -14.42 -8.09 17.58
N VAL A 390 -15.52 -8.11 18.34
CA VAL A 390 -16.51 -7.04 18.35
C VAL A 390 -16.72 -6.53 19.75
N LEU A 391 -16.69 -5.20 19.91
CA LEU A 391 -16.81 -4.53 21.19
C LEU A 391 -17.78 -3.36 21.08
N SER A 392 -18.78 -3.33 21.95
CA SER A 392 -19.56 -2.12 22.21
C SER A 392 -19.48 -1.71 23.66
N ASN A 393 -19.26 -0.42 23.89
CA ASN A 393 -19.31 0.21 25.20
C ASN A 393 -20.37 1.33 25.17
N ASN A 394 -21.09 1.52 26.27
CA ASN A 394 -22.00 2.63 26.55
C ASN A 394 -23.08 2.89 25.49
N GLY A 395 -23.68 1.85 24.89
CA GLY A 395 -24.72 2.04 23.89
C GLY A 395 -25.68 0.85 23.77
N GLY A 396 -26.99 1.12 23.81
CA GLY A 396 -28.05 0.12 23.63
C GLY A 396 -28.19 -0.44 22.20
N GLY A 397 -27.10 -0.40 21.42
CA GLY A 397 -27.05 -0.88 20.06
C GLY A 397 -26.98 -2.40 19.96
N THR A 398 -26.88 -2.89 18.73
CA THR A 398 -26.68 -4.31 18.44
C THR A 398 -25.21 -4.58 18.10
N VAL A 399 -24.63 -5.63 18.66
CA VAL A 399 -23.26 -6.07 18.40
C VAL A 399 -23.30 -7.45 17.77
N ILE A 400 -22.65 -7.64 16.63
CA ILE A 400 -22.69 -8.90 15.89
C ILE A 400 -21.29 -9.28 15.42
N GLY A 401 -20.82 -10.49 15.71
CA GLY A 401 -19.58 -11.00 15.13
C GLY A 401 -19.66 -11.07 13.60
N VAL A 402 -20.59 -11.89 13.09
CA VAL A 402 -20.86 -12.06 11.65
C VAL A 402 -22.35 -11.92 11.37
N ASN A 403 -22.71 -11.00 10.47
CA ASN A 403 -24.09 -10.81 10.01
C ASN A 403 -24.21 -11.09 8.50
N ASN A 404 -25.02 -12.08 8.14
CA ASN A 404 -25.44 -12.34 6.78
C ASN A 404 -26.87 -11.80 6.60
N GLY A 405 -26.96 -10.58 6.08
CA GLY A 405 -28.20 -9.82 5.99
C GLY A 405 -28.90 -9.86 4.62
N GLY A 406 -28.22 -10.37 3.57
CA GLY A 406 -28.82 -10.60 2.25
C GLY A 406 -28.74 -12.07 1.83
N SER A 407 -29.31 -12.43 0.68
CA SER A 407 -29.48 -13.81 0.19
C SER A 407 -28.18 -14.55 -0.20
N GLY A 408 -27.02 -14.02 0.17
CA GLY A 408 -25.70 -14.55 -0.14
C GLY A 408 -25.24 -15.63 0.82
N THR A 409 -23.97 -16.03 0.66
CA THR A 409 -23.35 -17.10 1.44
C THR A 409 -22.25 -16.56 2.33
N THR A 410 -22.26 -16.93 3.61
CA THR A 410 -21.11 -16.71 4.48
C THR A 410 -20.56 -18.05 4.96
N SER A 411 -19.24 -18.25 4.85
CA SER A 411 -18.55 -19.45 5.31
C SER A 411 -17.53 -19.08 6.39
N ILE A 412 -17.54 -19.77 7.53
CA ILE A 412 -16.66 -19.52 8.67
C ILE A 412 -16.00 -20.83 9.09
N VAL A 413 -14.69 -20.95 8.92
CA VAL A 413 -13.97 -22.21 9.13
C VAL A 413 -12.74 -21.97 10.00
N ASN A 414 -12.51 -22.83 10.99
CA ASN A 414 -11.34 -22.79 11.88
C ASN A 414 -11.11 -21.39 12.50
N SER A 415 -12.17 -20.66 12.81
CA SER A 415 -12.10 -19.24 13.18
C SER A 415 -12.60 -19.01 14.60
N SER A 416 -12.30 -17.83 15.16
CA SER A 416 -12.84 -17.42 16.46
C SER A 416 -13.64 -16.13 16.34
N ILE A 417 -14.75 -16.05 17.07
CA ILE A 417 -15.61 -14.88 17.18
C ILE A 417 -15.68 -14.51 18.66
N ASN A 418 -15.15 -13.34 19.00
CA ASN A 418 -15.12 -12.82 20.36
C ASN A 418 -15.99 -11.56 20.43
N GLY A 419 -17.00 -11.55 21.29
CA GLY A 419 -17.92 -10.45 21.43
C GLY A 419 -18.02 -9.93 22.86
N SER A 420 -18.12 -8.62 23.02
CA SER A 420 -18.37 -7.98 24.32
C SER A 420 -19.29 -6.78 24.16
N ALA A 421 -20.27 -6.66 25.07
CA ALA A 421 -21.21 -5.55 25.12
C ALA A 421 -21.66 -5.30 26.56
N ASP A 422 -21.94 -4.05 26.93
CA ASP A 422 -22.46 -3.66 28.25
C ASP A 422 -23.98 -3.36 28.27
N SER A 423 -24.59 -3.24 27.09
CA SER A 423 -26.01 -3.03 26.87
C SER A 423 -26.45 -3.54 25.49
N GLY A 424 -27.76 -3.65 25.27
CA GLY A 424 -28.33 -4.04 23.98
C GLY A 424 -28.26 -5.55 23.70
N SER A 425 -28.10 -5.91 22.42
CA SER A 425 -28.07 -7.30 21.97
C SER A 425 -26.68 -7.66 21.45
N LEU A 426 -26.14 -8.79 21.89
CA LEU A 426 -24.84 -9.32 21.48
C LEU A 426 -25.03 -10.66 20.77
N PHE A 427 -24.60 -10.75 19.51
CA PHE A 427 -24.69 -11.96 18.71
C PHE A 427 -23.31 -12.43 18.23
N GLY A 428 -23.11 -13.74 18.16
CA GLY A 428 -21.96 -14.32 17.47
C GLY A 428 -22.18 -14.31 15.97
N ILE A 429 -23.19 -15.05 15.52
CA ILE A 429 -23.60 -15.18 14.11
C ILE A 429 -25.08 -14.82 13.99
N VAL A 430 -25.41 -13.96 13.03
CA VAL A 430 -26.78 -13.65 12.62
C VAL A 430 -26.95 -13.96 11.14
N ASN A 431 -27.96 -14.76 10.80
CA ASN A 431 -28.35 -15.05 9.43
C ASN A 431 -29.79 -14.55 9.23
N SER A 432 -29.97 -13.33 8.72
CA SER A 432 -31.26 -12.63 8.80
C SER A 432 -32.19 -12.93 7.62
N ASP A 433 -31.63 -13.21 6.45
CA ASP A 433 -32.40 -13.36 5.21
C ASP A 433 -32.82 -14.84 5.00
N PRO A 434 -34.11 -15.14 4.78
CA PRO A 434 -34.58 -16.51 4.55
C PRO A 434 -33.93 -17.26 3.37
N ALA A 435 -33.46 -16.55 2.35
CA ALA A 435 -32.80 -17.12 1.18
C ALA A 435 -31.28 -17.28 1.37
N SER A 436 -30.74 -16.83 2.50
CA SER A 436 -29.31 -16.79 2.75
C SER A 436 -28.78 -18.04 3.45
N THR A 437 -27.49 -18.33 3.25
CA THR A 437 -26.82 -19.50 3.82
C THR A 437 -25.61 -19.10 4.64
N VAL A 438 -25.53 -19.56 5.88
CA VAL A 438 -24.31 -19.51 6.69
C VAL A 438 -23.81 -20.92 6.94
N ASN A 439 -22.57 -21.18 6.58
CA ASN A 439 -21.85 -22.42 6.89
C ASN A 439 -20.79 -22.13 7.93
N TYR A 440 -20.73 -22.91 9.01
CA TYR A 440 -19.66 -22.74 10.00
C TYR A 440 -19.15 -24.08 10.54
N GLN A 441 -17.83 -24.19 10.67
CA GLN A 441 -17.13 -25.41 11.07
C GLN A 441 -15.91 -25.07 11.93
N ASN A 442 -15.64 -25.88 12.96
CA ASN A 442 -14.49 -25.70 13.85
C ASN A 442 -14.34 -24.25 14.35
N THR A 443 -15.47 -23.59 14.64
CA THR A 443 -15.52 -22.18 15.01
C THR A 443 -15.83 -22.04 16.49
N THR A 444 -15.05 -21.20 17.17
CA THR A 444 -15.31 -20.85 18.58
C THR A 444 -16.02 -19.51 18.66
N ILE A 445 -17.17 -19.45 19.31
CA ILE A 445 -17.92 -18.22 19.58
C ILE A 445 -17.87 -17.95 21.08
N SER A 446 -17.25 -16.85 21.50
CA SER A 446 -17.15 -16.45 22.91
C SER A 446 -17.77 -15.08 23.11
N LEU A 447 -18.91 -15.02 23.80
CA LEU A 447 -19.64 -13.80 24.08
C LEU A 447 -19.57 -13.45 25.57
N ASN A 448 -19.20 -12.21 25.88
CA ASN A 448 -19.08 -11.72 27.24
C ASN A 448 -20.02 -10.53 27.45
N PRO A 449 -21.35 -10.76 27.58
CA PRO A 449 -22.26 -9.69 27.94
C PRO A 449 -22.03 -9.24 29.39
N SER A 450 -22.08 -7.93 29.59
CA SER A 450 -22.11 -7.29 30.90
C SER A 450 -23.27 -6.31 30.97
N GLY A 451 -23.55 -5.74 32.15
CA GLY A 451 -24.62 -4.77 32.34
C GLY A 451 -25.99 -5.32 31.94
N THR A 452 -26.66 -4.68 30.99
CA THR A 452 -27.98 -5.08 30.47
C THR A 452 -27.92 -5.81 29.12
N ALA A 453 -26.72 -6.13 28.63
CA ALA A 453 -26.56 -6.84 27.37
C ALA A 453 -27.12 -8.26 27.45
N VAL A 454 -27.78 -8.69 26.38
CA VAL A 454 -28.24 -10.08 26.20
C VAL A 454 -27.43 -10.73 25.10
N ALA A 455 -26.79 -11.87 25.39
CA ALA A 455 -25.97 -12.59 24.42
C ALA A 455 -26.67 -13.82 23.86
N THR A 456 -26.58 -13.98 22.54
CA THR A 456 -27.08 -15.15 21.82
C THR A 456 -26.02 -15.59 20.81
N PRO A 457 -25.44 -16.80 20.92
CA PRO A 457 -24.39 -17.25 20.00
C PRO A 457 -24.81 -17.22 18.53
N THR A 458 -26.02 -17.69 18.23
CA THR A 458 -26.56 -17.83 16.87
C THR A 458 -28.00 -17.31 16.79
N ALA A 459 -28.34 -16.56 15.74
CA ALA A 459 -29.71 -16.19 15.40
C ALA A 459 -29.95 -16.44 13.91
N ASN A 460 -31.02 -17.18 13.57
CA ASN A 460 -31.22 -17.68 12.21
C ASN A 460 -32.65 -17.44 11.70
N GLY A 461 -32.75 -16.78 10.56
CA GLY A 461 -33.93 -16.63 9.71
C GLY A 461 -33.83 -17.36 8.36
N GLY A 462 -32.63 -17.85 7.98
CA GLY A 462 -32.36 -18.58 6.72
C GLY A 462 -31.81 -19.99 6.93
N THR A 463 -30.85 -20.42 6.11
CA THR A 463 -30.17 -21.72 6.26
C THR A 463 -28.88 -21.56 7.08
N LEU A 464 -28.82 -22.23 8.23
CA LEU A 464 -27.64 -22.27 9.09
C LEU A 464 -27.10 -23.70 9.17
N ASN A 465 -25.94 -23.95 8.54
CA ASN A 465 -25.29 -25.25 8.49
C ASN A 465 -24.13 -25.30 9.50
N ASP A 466 -24.38 -25.97 10.63
CA ASP A 466 -23.33 -26.38 11.56
C ASP A 466 -22.66 -27.66 11.03
N ASN A 467 -21.46 -27.52 10.50
CA ASN A 467 -20.68 -28.63 9.92
C ASN A 467 -19.79 -29.35 10.95
N GLY A 468 -20.04 -29.12 12.25
CA GLY A 468 -19.36 -29.79 13.36
C GLY A 468 -18.10 -29.08 13.87
N GLY A 469 -17.69 -29.45 15.08
CA GLY A 469 -16.51 -28.93 15.76
C GLY A 469 -16.66 -27.52 16.35
N ASN A 470 -17.88 -26.97 16.34
CA ASN A 470 -18.16 -25.63 16.85
C ASN A 470 -18.34 -25.62 18.37
N GLN A 471 -17.93 -24.54 19.03
CA GLN A 471 -18.08 -24.35 20.47
C GLN A 471 -18.58 -22.93 20.77
N CYS A 472 -19.62 -22.82 21.59
CA CYS A 472 -20.22 -21.55 21.96
C CYS A 472 -20.12 -21.32 23.47
N PHE A 473 -19.65 -20.14 23.86
CA PHE A 473 -19.48 -19.74 25.25
C PHE A 473 -20.20 -18.42 25.51
N VAL A 474 -20.89 -18.33 26.65
CA VAL A 474 -21.44 -17.07 27.18
C VAL A 474 -20.93 -16.89 28.60
N ASN A 475 -20.17 -15.82 28.84
CA ASN A 475 -19.48 -15.56 30.12
C ASN A 475 -18.63 -16.77 30.59
N GLY A 476 -17.91 -17.39 29.65
CA GLY A 476 -17.06 -18.56 29.90
C GLY A 476 -17.80 -19.88 30.11
N ALA A 477 -19.13 -19.89 30.20
CA ALA A 477 -19.91 -21.12 30.29
C ALA A 477 -20.23 -21.66 28.89
N LEU A 478 -20.04 -22.97 28.70
CA LEU A 478 -20.41 -23.65 27.44
C LEU A 478 -21.94 -23.64 27.27
N VAL A 479 -22.41 -23.19 26.11
CA VAL A 479 -23.83 -23.15 25.72
C VAL A 479 -24.02 -23.81 24.35
N PRO A 480 -25.25 -24.21 24.00
CA PRO A 480 -25.55 -24.61 22.63
C PRO A 480 -25.21 -23.49 21.63
N CYS A 481 -24.61 -23.88 20.52
CA CYS A 481 -24.74 -23.18 19.25
C CYS A 481 -26.10 -23.56 18.62
#